data_AF-X0TTG7-F1
#
_entry.id   AF-X0TTG7-F1
#
_cell.length_a   1.000
_cell.length_b   1.000
_cell.length_c   1.000
_cell.angle_alpha   90.00
_cell.angle_beta   90.00
_cell.angle_gamma   90.00
#
_symmetry.space_group_name_H-M   'P 1'
#
loop_
_entity.id
_entity.type
_entity.pdbx_description
1 polymer ?
#
loop_
_entity_poly.entity_id
_entity_poly.type
_entity_poly.pdbx_seq_one_letter_code
_entity_poly.pdbx_strand_id
1 'polypeptide(L)' 'MLKNLIITGTPGVGKTTLVRDAVFPFKSLVAGFITEELKSGYAREGFVIRSMDGGYGLFASKKMASAVRLNKYGIDLT' A
#
# COMPACT_ATOMS: atom_id res chain seq x y z
N MET A 1 7.84 4.87 27.21
CA MET A 1 6.59 4.85 26.41
C MET A 1 6.91 4.32 25.03
N LEU A 2 6.19 3.30 24.55
CA LEU A 2 6.37 2.80 23.18
C LEU A 2 5.90 3.88 22.20
N LYS A 3 6.76 4.26 21.24
CA LYS A 3 6.43 5.26 20.20
C LYS A 3 6.07 4.62 18.86
N ASN A 4 6.54 3.40 18.61
CA ASN A 4 6.40 2.71 17.32
C ASN A 4 5.83 1.31 17.52
N LEU A 5 4.86 0.93 16.69
CA LEU A 5 4.29 -0.41 16.64
C LEU A 5 4.59 -1.04 15.28
N ILE A 6 5.14 -2.26 15.27
CA ILE A 6 5.38 -3.03 14.05
C ILE A 6 4.52 -4.28 14.11
N ILE A 7 3.67 -4.46 13.09
CA ILE A 7 2.79 -5.63 12.95
C ILE A 7 3.43 -6.58 11.93
N THR A 8 3.77 -7.79 12.37
CA THR A 8 4.39 -8.84 11.54
C THR A 8 3.46 -10.04 11.38
N GLY A 9 3.78 -10.93 10.44
CA GLY A 9 3.00 -12.14 10.17
C GLY A 9 3.09 -12.58 8.72
N THR A 10 2.66 -13.81 8.44
CA THR A 10 2.73 -14.41 7.11
C THR A 10 1.97 -13.61 6.05
N PRO A 11 2.34 -13.72 4.75
CA PRO A 11 1.57 -13.12 3.67
C PRO A 11 0.11 -13.56 3.71
N GLY A 12 -0.84 -12.63 3.51
CA GLY A 12 -2.27 -12.94 3.50
C GLY A 12 -2.95 -13.06 4.87
N VAL A 13 -2.23 -12.97 5.99
CA VAL A 13 -2.81 -13.09 7.36
C VAL A 13 -3.75 -11.93 7.77
N GLY A 14 -3.94 -10.91 6.92
CA GLY A 14 -4.85 -9.80 7.19
C GLY A 14 -4.23 -8.56 7.84
N LYS A 15 -2.90 -8.40 7.86
CA LYS A 15 -2.22 -7.22 8.43
C LYS A 15 -2.76 -5.89 7.89
N THR A 16 -2.91 -5.77 6.57
CA THR A 16 -3.43 -4.56 5.94
C THR A 16 -4.89 -4.31 6.34
N THR A 17 -5.70 -5.37 6.47
CA THR A 17 -7.08 -5.29 6.95
C THR A 17 -7.12 -4.79 8.39
N LEU A 18 -6.29 -5.36 9.28
CA LEU A 18 -6.19 -4.93 10.67
C LEU A 18 -5.85 -3.43 10.79
N VAL A 19 -4.83 -2.97 10.06
CA VAL A 19 -4.45 -1.54 10.07
C VAL A 19 -5.56 -0.69 9.50
N ARG A 20 -6.18 -1.11 8.39
CA ARG A 20 -7.31 -0.38 7.79
C ARG A 20 -8.44 -0.22 8.81
N ASP A 21 -8.90 -1.30 9.41
CA ASP A 21 -10.07 -1.30 10.28
C ASP A 21 -9.80 -0.55 11.60
N ALA A 22 -8.57 -0.64 12.13
CA ALA A 22 -8.18 0.08 13.34
C ALA A 22 -7.95 1.58 13.12
N VAL A 23 -7.48 1.99 11.94
CA VAL A 23 -7.05 3.38 11.66
C VAL A 23 -8.13 4.19 10.92
N PHE A 24 -8.88 3.59 10.00
CA PHE A 24 -9.89 4.30 9.19
C PHE A 24 -10.94 5.08 10.00
N PRO A 25 -11.44 4.59 11.16
CA PRO A 25 -12.35 5.36 12.00
C PRO A 25 -11.77 6.71 12.45
N PHE A 26 -10.45 6.84 12.48
CA PHE A 26 -9.73 8.04 12.93
C PHE A 26 -9.03 8.77 11.79
N LYS A 27 -9.34 8.47 10.51
CA LYS A 27 -8.61 8.97 9.33
C LYS A 27 -8.36 10.49 9.29
N SER A 28 -9.21 11.31 9.94
CA SER A 28 -9.04 12.77 10.03
C SER A 28 -7.94 13.23 11.00
N LEU A 29 -7.44 12.33 11.86
CA LEU A 29 -6.45 12.60 12.90
C LEU A 29 -5.09 11.97 12.60
N VAL A 30 -4.96 11.26 11.48
CA VAL A 30 -3.78 10.44 11.14
C VAL A 30 -3.29 10.76 9.74
N ALA A 31 -1.98 10.93 9.61
CA ALA A 31 -1.29 11.05 8.33
C ALA A 31 -0.72 9.70 7.90
N GLY A 32 -0.37 9.59 6.61
CA GLY A 32 0.27 8.42 6.03
C GLY A 32 -0.60 7.71 5.01
N PHE A 33 -0.21 6.48 4.67
CA PHE A 33 -0.82 5.73 3.58
C PHE A 33 -0.81 4.22 3.81
N ILE A 34 -1.68 3.54 3.06
CA ILE A 34 -1.66 2.09 2.88
C ILE A 34 -1.39 1.76 1.41
N THR A 35 -0.77 0.61 1.17
CA THR A 35 -0.61 0.06 -0.18
C THR A 35 -1.68 -0.99 -0.46
N GLU A 36 -2.33 -0.92 -1.61
CA GLU A 36 -3.31 -1.91 -2.05
C GLU A 36 -2.84 -2.61 -3.33
N GLU A 37 -3.17 -3.89 -3.48
CA GLU A 37 -2.84 -4.63 -4.70
C GLU A 37 -3.76 -4.20 -5.84
N LEU A 38 -3.17 -3.73 -6.95
CA LEU A 38 -3.90 -3.53 -8.20
C LEU A 38 -3.99 -4.88 -8.92
N LYS A 39 -5.21 -5.40 -9.07
CA LYS A 39 -5.48 -6.69 -9.72
C LYS A 39 -6.33 -6.52 -10.97
N SER A 40 -6.05 -7.34 -11.98
CA SER A 40 -6.91 -7.55 -13.15
C SER A 40 -7.31 -9.03 -13.17
N GLY A 41 -8.55 -9.32 -12.78
CA GLY A 41 -8.98 -10.69 -12.48
C GLY A 41 -8.15 -11.31 -11.35
N TYR A 42 -7.57 -12.48 -11.59
CA TYR A 42 -6.72 -13.18 -10.63
C TYR A 42 -5.25 -12.72 -10.62
N ALA A 43 -4.84 -11.88 -11.57
CA ALA A 43 -3.46 -11.44 -11.71
C ALA A 43 -3.20 -10.13 -10.97
N ARG A 44 -2.15 -10.11 -10.13
CA ARG A 44 -1.62 -8.86 -9.56
C ARG A 44 -0.85 -8.08 -10.63
N GLU A 45 -1.37 -6.94 -11.04
CA GLU A 45 -0.81 -6.06 -12.06
C GLU A 45 0.09 -4.96 -11.48
N GLY A 46 -0.12 -4.60 -10.21
CA GLY A 46 0.65 -3.57 -9.56
C GLY A 46 0.27 -3.33 -8.11
N PHE A 47 0.65 -2.17 -7.62
CA PHE A 47 0.34 -1.64 -6.30
C PHE A 47 -0.02 -0.18 -6.42
N VAL A 48 -1.02 0.23 -5.65
CA VAL A 48 -1.44 1.63 -5.51
C VAL A 48 -1.22 2.08 -4.08
N ILE A 49 -0.94 3.36 -3.90
CA ILE A 49 -0.94 4.03 -2.61
C ILE A 49 -2.31 4.69 -2.42
N ARG A 50 -2.88 4.53 -1.23
CA ARG A 50 -4.05 5.27 -0.77
C ARG A 50 -3.68 5.97 0.54
N SER A 51 -3.68 7.29 0.53
CA SER A 51 -3.39 8.09 1.72
C SER A 51 -4.66 8.36 2.53
N MET A 52 -4.47 8.68 3.81
CA MET A 52 -5.58 8.91 4.74
C MET A 52 -6.36 10.20 4.43
N ASP A 53 -5.72 11.16 3.74
CA ASP A 53 -6.31 12.41 3.25
C ASP A 53 -7.03 12.27 1.90
N GLY A 54 -7.17 11.05 1.38
CA GLY A 54 -7.92 10.76 0.15
C GLY A 54 -7.08 10.73 -1.13
N GLY A 55 -5.78 10.95 -1.03
CA GLY A 55 -4.85 10.76 -2.16
C GLY A 55 -4.81 9.31 -2.66
N TYR A 56 -4.54 9.19 -3.95
CA TYR A 56 -4.45 7.93 -4.67
C TYR A 56 -3.38 8.03 -5.75
N GLY A 57 -2.52 7.02 -5.86
CA GLY A 57 -1.46 7.01 -6.87
C GLY A 57 -1.02 5.60 -7.24
N LEU A 58 -0.66 5.38 -8.51
CA LEU A 58 -0.05 4.13 -8.95
C LEU A 58 1.40 4.10 -8.46
N PHE A 59 1.69 3.21 -7.52
CA PHE A 59 3.03 3.15 -6.91
C PHE A 59 3.97 2.22 -7.68
N ALA A 60 3.47 1.08 -8.14
CA ALA A 60 4.27 0.16 -8.94
C ALA A 60 3.40 -0.64 -9.89
N SER A 61 3.87 -0.90 -11.11
CA SER A 61 3.12 -1.68 -12.11
C SER A 61 4.04 -2.43 -13.05
N LYS A 62 3.58 -3.59 -13.54
CA LYS A 62 4.29 -4.35 -14.58
C LYS A 62 4.45 -3.57 -15.88
N LYS A 63 3.49 -2.69 -16.17
CA LYS A 63 3.40 -1.91 -17.41
C LYS A 63 4.06 -0.54 -17.29
N MET A 64 4.56 -0.19 -16.11
CA MET A 64 5.21 1.10 -15.86
C MET A 64 6.66 1.05 -16.39
N ALA A 65 6.97 1.98 -17.30
CA ALA A 65 8.34 2.32 -17.63
C ALA A 65 8.90 3.19 -16.49
N SER A 66 9.96 2.73 -15.84
CA SER A 66 10.62 3.45 -14.75
C SER A 66 12.11 3.13 -14.74
N ALA A 67 12.91 4.12 -14.36
CA ALA A 67 14.35 3.97 -14.12
C ALA A 67 14.63 3.04 -12.94
N VAL A 68 13.68 2.89 -12.00
CA VAL A 68 13.79 2.01 -10.83
C VAL A 68 12.78 0.87 -10.94
N ARG A 69 13.26 -0.36 -10.70
CA ARG A 69 12.47 -1.58 -10.82
C ARG A 69 12.70 -2.51 -9.66
N LEU A 70 11.65 -3.21 -9.25
CA LEU A 70 11.72 -4.36 -8.34
C LEU A 70 11.04 -5.55 -8.99
N ASN A 71 11.83 -6.58 -9.32
CA ASN A 71 11.38 -7.71 -10.12
C ASN A 71 10.73 -7.24 -11.43
N LYS A 72 9.47 -7.65 -11.65
CA LYS A 72 8.69 -7.29 -12.84
C LYS A 72 7.99 -5.93 -12.79
N TYR A 73 8.08 -5.21 -11.67
CA TYR A 73 7.36 -3.95 -11.47
C TYR A 73 8.30 -2.75 -11.67
N GLY A 74 7.91 -1.82 -12.54
CA GLY A 74 8.44 -0.46 -12.51
C GLY A 74 7.84 0.30 -11.33
N ILE A 75 8.63 1.14 -10.67
CA ILE A 75 8.25 1.87 -9.45
C ILE A 75 8.20 3.37 -9.74
N ASP A 76 7.15 4.02 -9.27
CA ASP A 76 7.05 5.47 -9.21
C ASP A 76 7.63 5.97 -7.86
N LEU A 77 8.68 6.78 -7.94
CA LEU A 77 9.33 7.42 -6.79
C LEU A 77 9.25 8.96 -6.90
N THR A 78 8.43 9.48 -7.82
CA THR A 78 8.30 10.92 -8.08
C THR A 78 7.24 11.60 -7.23
#